data_AF-A0AAV4JHB0-F1
#
_entry.id   AF-A0AAV4JHB0-F1
#
_cell.length_a   1.000
_cell.length_b   1.000
_cell.length_c   1.000
_cell.angle_alpha   90.00
_cell.angle_beta   90.00
_cell.angle_gamma   90.00
#
_symmetry.space_group_name_H-M   'P 1'
#
loop_
_entity.id
_entity.type
_entity.pdbx_description
1 polymer ?
#
loop_
_entity_poly.entity_id
_entity_poly.type
_entity_poly.pdbx_seq_one_letter_code
_entity_poly.pdbx_strand_id
1 'polypeptide(L)'
;MLEEDLKLCHAATNTTAAKTTIAATFSAASITNTATPAILTTAVVHTCKIIVQAAAAAKTATALFKQIQQCFKKTIRQSFKEESRTSGREPLVLSAALEADIEDAKTYYQIKQVGRLVDFACLMAYDMHGYWNLTAGAQHHSPLFPEIRSSIRSWLAAGFPKDKLVVTVSASGRSFTLVSAPVGSGVGQPVQGAGRVGDRTGEEGLLDYGEICEYLDSNTWRREWLPDRSVPVAMGNSSDGWQWVGYDDPESFSRKAQFVRTENLAGVALWTLEHDDFNGECGQGDWPLLRTLWEQLNPSTRSVWQLKLEKKTT
;
A
#
# COMPACT_ATOMS: atom_id res chain seq x y z
N MET A 1 4.06 -1.74 31.47
CA MET A 1 5.41 -2.00 30.91
C MET A 1 5.59 -1.34 29.56
N LEU A 2 4.93 -1.75 28.47
CA LEU A 2 5.11 -1.12 27.15
C LEU A 2 4.87 0.41 27.14
N GLU A 3 3.85 0.90 27.85
CA GLU A 3 3.57 2.34 27.96
C GLU A 3 4.63 3.10 28.78
N GLU A 4 5.23 2.44 29.78
CA GLU A 4 6.34 2.99 30.58
C GLU A 4 7.66 2.97 29.81
N ASP A 5 7.92 1.91 29.04
CA ASP A 5 9.08 1.77 28.16
C ASP A 5 9.02 2.78 27.00
N LEU A 6 7.81 3.06 26.49
CA LEU A 6 7.53 4.14 25.53
C LEU A 6 7.74 5.53 26.15
N LYS A 7 7.31 5.74 27.41
CA LYS A 7 7.55 6.97 28.17
C LYS A 7 9.03 7.21 28.46
N LEU A 8 9.81 6.16 28.75
CA LEU A 8 11.26 6.22 28.91
C LEU A 8 11.96 6.62 27.61
N CYS A 9 11.48 6.13 26.46
CA CYS A 9 11.96 6.58 25.15
C CYS A 9 11.58 8.05 24.86
N HIS A 10 10.39 8.49 25.29
CA HIS A 10 9.92 9.86 25.15
C HIS A 10 10.70 10.85 26.04
N ALA A 11 11.08 10.45 27.25
CA ALA A 11 11.89 11.26 28.17
C ALA A 11 13.28 11.61 27.59
N ALA A 12 13.84 10.75 26.73
CA ALA A 12 15.10 11.01 26.03
C ALA A 12 15.00 12.08 24.92
N THR A 13 13.79 12.54 24.57
CA THR A 13 13.55 13.45 23.43
C THR A 13 13.29 14.92 23.82
N ASN A 14 13.19 15.23 25.12
CA ASN A 14 12.82 16.57 25.59
C ASN A 14 13.95 17.62 25.56
N THR A 15 15.03 17.40 24.82
CA THR A 15 16.17 18.33 24.77
C THR A 15 16.41 19.03 23.43
N THR A 16 15.64 18.80 22.35
CA THR A 16 15.77 19.69 21.17
C THR A 16 14.52 19.74 20.29
N ALA A 17 14.14 20.97 19.91
CA ALA A 17 12.93 21.30 19.16
C ALA A 17 12.93 20.75 17.72
N ALA A 18 12.26 19.62 17.50
CA ALA A 18 11.72 19.21 16.22
C ALA A 18 10.53 18.27 16.45
N LYS A 19 9.31 18.72 16.13
CA LYS A 19 8.10 17.86 16.19
C LYS A 19 8.24 16.77 15.13
N THR A 20 8.64 15.58 15.56
CA THR A 20 8.65 14.34 14.75
C THR A 20 7.53 13.44 15.27
N THR A 21 6.58 13.06 14.42
CA THR A 21 5.50 12.14 14.79
C THR A 21 5.92 10.70 14.48
N ILE A 22 6.29 9.93 15.51
CA ILE A 22 6.40 8.47 15.40
C ILE A 22 5.00 7.91 15.71
N ALA A 23 4.28 7.45 14.70
CA ALA A 23 2.99 6.79 14.88
C ALA A 23 3.21 5.27 14.99
N ALA A 24 3.05 4.72 16.19
CA ALA A 24 2.83 3.29 16.38
C ALA A 24 1.32 3.06 16.36
N THR A 25 0.80 2.47 15.28
CA THR A 25 -0.63 2.18 15.15
C THR A 25 -0.88 0.72 15.53
N PHE A 26 -1.61 0.50 16.61
CA PHE A 26 -2.12 -0.81 16.96
C PHE A 26 -3.42 -1.04 16.17
N SER A 27 -3.40 -1.99 15.23
CA SER A 27 -4.60 -2.37 14.48
C SER A 27 -5.20 -3.63 15.08
N ALA A 28 -6.43 -3.55 15.56
CA ALA A 28 -7.25 -4.70 15.90
C ALA A 28 -8.19 -4.99 14.73
N ALA A 29 -8.20 -6.24 14.24
CA ALA A 29 -9.24 -6.69 13.34
C ALA A 29 -10.44 -7.15 14.17
N SER A 30 -11.55 -6.43 14.10
CA SER A 30 -12.83 -6.85 14.68
C SER A 30 -13.75 -7.35 13.57
N ILE A 31 -14.07 -8.64 13.54
CA ILE A 31 -15.18 -9.18 12.75
C ILE A 31 -16.43 -9.07 13.62
N THR A 32 -17.27 -8.07 13.39
CA THR A 32 -18.57 -7.96 14.06
C THR A 32 -19.64 -8.64 13.21
N ASN A 33 -20.15 -9.78 13.67
CA ASN A 33 -21.42 -10.32 13.18
C ASN A 33 -22.55 -9.66 13.99
N THR A 34 -23.50 -9.02 13.31
CA THR A 34 -24.54 -8.20 13.93
C THR A 34 -25.69 -9.05 14.46
N ALA A 35 -25.74 -9.26 15.78
CA ALA A 35 -26.98 -9.48 16.55
C ALA A 35 -26.69 -9.29 18.06
N THR A 36 -27.04 -8.10 18.57
CA THR A 36 -27.47 -7.68 19.94
C THR A 36 -26.99 -8.39 21.24
N PRO A 37 -26.99 -7.70 22.41
CA PRO A 37 -25.87 -6.93 22.96
C PRO A 37 -25.30 -7.55 24.26
N ALA A 38 -24.19 -6.96 24.73
CA ALA A 38 -23.52 -7.18 26.02
C ALA A 38 -22.40 -8.25 26.05
N ILE A 39 -21.27 -7.96 25.39
CA ILE A 39 -19.96 -8.45 25.84
C ILE A 39 -18.97 -7.29 25.65
N LEU A 40 -18.23 -6.93 26.71
CA LEU A 40 -17.01 -6.11 26.59
C LEU A 40 -16.04 -6.82 25.65
N THR A 41 -16.04 -6.48 24.37
CA THR A 41 -15.04 -6.99 23.42
C THR A 41 -13.72 -6.28 23.68
N THR A 42 -12.79 -6.99 24.32
CA THR A 42 -11.37 -6.66 24.29
C THR A 42 -10.91 -6.78 22.83
N ALA A 43 -10.48 -5.68 22.23
CA ALA A 43 -9.92 -5.69 20.88
C ALA A 43 -8.63 -6.53 20.89
N VAL A 44 -8.63 -7.66 20.17
CA VAL A 44 -7.42 -8.50 20.02
C VAL A 44 -6.56 -7.91 18.92
N VAL A 45 -5.62 -7.06 19.30
CA VAL A 45 -4.58 -6.55 18.40
C VAL A 45 -3.58 -7.67 18.13
N HIS A 46 -3.60 -8.23 16.92
CA HIS A 46 -2.65 -9.27 16.50
C HIS A 46 -1.37 -8.70 15.88
N THR A 47 -1.38 -7.42 15.50
CA THR A 47 -0.30 -6.78 14.75
C THR A 47 -0.01 -5.37 15.26
N CYS A 48 1.26 -5.07 15.52
CA CYS A 48 1.75 -3.69 15.66
C CYS A 48 2.34 -3.25 14.32
N LYS A 49 1.69 -2.27 13.67
CA LYS A 49 2.20 -1.67 12.43
C LYS A 49 2.95 -0.40 12.80
N ILE A 50 4.24 -0.39 12.53
CA ILE A 50 5.02 0.85 12.62
C ILE A 50 4.95 1.53 11.25
N ILE A 51 4.28 2.69 11.21
CA ILE A 51 4.35 3.61 10.09
C ILE A 51 5.27 4.75 10.53
N VAL A 52 6.52 4.71 10.08
CA VAL A 52 7.34 5.92 10.14
C VAL A 52 7.28 6.56 8.77
N GLN A 53 6.44 7.57 8.65
CA GLN A 53 6.41 8.46 7.50
C GLN A 53 7.36 9.61 7.82
N ALA A 54 8.52 9.65 7.16
CA ALA A 54 9.46 10.74 7.35
C ALA A 54 8.93 11.96 6.58
N ALA A 55 8.18 12.83 7.25
CA ALA A 55 7.98 14.18 6.73
C ALA A 55 9.38 14.82 6.59
N ALA A 56 9.69 15.34 5.41
CA ALA A 56 11.00 15.85 4.99
C ALA A 56 11.48 17.09 5.79
N ALA A 57 11.65 16.96 7.10
CA ALA A 57 12.12 18.01 7.99
C ALA A 57 13.36 17.53 8.77
N ALA A 58 14.50 18.12 8.39
CA ALA A 58 15.76 18.21 9.11
C ALA A 58 16.74 17.01 9.06
N LYS A 59 17.80 17.18 8.26
CA LYS A 59 19.03 16.35 8.23
C LYS A 59 19.72 16.21 9.61
N THR A 60 19.39 17.08 10.57
CA THR A 60 19.87 17.07 11.96
C THR A 60 19.20 16.02 12.86
N ALA A 61 18.08 15.41 12.46
CA ALA A 61 17.37 14.38 13.25
C ALA A 61 18.00 12.96 13.16
N THR A 62 18.98 12.76 12.29
CA THR A 62 19.48 11.42 11.90
C THR A 62 20.11 10.62 13.04
N ALA A 63 20.87 11.27 13.94
CA ALA A 63 21.55 10.57 15.04
C ALA A 63 20.58 10.18 16.17
N LEU A 64 19.70 11.10 16.56
CA LEU A 64 18.66 10.87 17.56
C LEU A 64 17.66 9.80 17.07
N PHE A 65 17.30 9.83 15.79
CA PHE A 65 16.44 8.84 15.17
C PHE A 65 17.07 7.44 15.19
N LYS A 66 18.36 7.32 14.85
CA LYS A 66 19.10 6.04 14.96
C LYS A 66 19.15 5.51 16.40
N GLN A 67 19.28 6.39 17.38
CA GLN A 67 19.37 6.02 18.80
C GLN A 67 18.01 5.60 19.39
N ILE A 68 16.94 6.33 19.08
CA ILE A 68 15.55 5.96 19.43
C ILE A 68 15.22 4.59 18.82
N GLN A 69 15.55 4.37 17.56
CA GLN A 69 15.36 3.06 16.92
C GLN A 69 16.15 1.94 17.58
N GLN A 70 17.37 2.22 18.06
CA GLN A 70 18.21 1.20 18.67
C GLN A 70 17.69 0.76 20.05
N CYS A 71 17.11 1.68 20.82
CA CYS A 71 16.34 1.36 22.03
C CYS A 71 15.06 0.60 21.67
N PHE A 72 14.29 1.08 20.69
CA PHE A 72 13.03 0.45 20.24
C PHE A 72 13.22 -1.00 19.76
N LYS A 73 14.32 -1.27 19.04
CA LYS A 73 14.68 -2.58 18.46
C LYS A 73 14.85 -3.68 19.50
N LYS A 74 15.58 -3.44 20.59
CA LYS A 74 15.80 -4.47 21.62
C LYS A 74 14.56 -4.67 22.48
N THR A 75 13.90 -3.57 22.84
CA THR A 75 12.79 -3.60 23.79
C THR A 75 11.55 -4.29 23.21
N ILE A 76 11.09 -3.93 22.00
CA ILE A 76 9.80 -4.46 21.50
C ILE A 76 9.79 -5.98 21.32
N ARG A 77 10.84 -6.55 20.70
CA ARG A 77 10.90 -8.00 20.52
C ARG A 77 11.04 -8.75 21.84
N GLN A 78 11.71 -8.16 22.83
CA GLN A 78 11.75 -8.73 24.17
C GLN A 78 10.38 -8.62 24.85
N SER A 79 9.71 -7.47 24.74
CA SER A 79 8.36 -7.27 25.29
C SER A 79 7.33 -8.20 24.66
N PHE A 80 7.39 -8.46 23.35
CA PHE A 80 6.47 -9.40 22.68
C PHE A 80 6.69 -10.85 23.13
N LYS A 81 7.97 -11.25 23.32
CA LYS A 81 8.30 -12.57 23.87
C LYS A 81 7.84 -12.71 25.32
N GLU A 82 8.01 -11.67 26.13
CA GLU A 82 7.62 -11.68 27.53
C GLU A 82 6.10 -11.65 27.70
N GLU A 83 5.40 -10.87 26.87
CA GLU A 83 3.93 -10.86 26.83
C GLU A 83 3.41 -12.25 26.48
N SER A 84 3.89 -12.87 25.39
CA SER A 84 3.52 -14.23 25.00
C SER A 84 3.80 -15.25 26.11
N ARG A 85 4.96 -15.17 26.77
CA ARG A 85 5.32 -16.05 27.88
C ARG A 85 4.37 -15.89 29.07
N THR A 86 3.95 -14.66 29.36
CA THR A 86 3.11 -14.34 30.52
C THR A 86 1.63 -14.61 30.26
N SER A 87 1.15 -14.33 29.05
CA SER A 87 -0.25 -14.51 28.67
C SER A 87 -0.56 -15.93 28.19
N GLY A 88 0.45 -16.70 27.82
CA GLY A 88 0.31 -18.02 27.19
C GLY A 88 -0.23 -17.95 25.76
N ARG A 89 -0.27 -16.76 25.14
CA ARG A 89 -0.73 -16.53 23.77
C ARG A 89 0.43 -16.56 22.78
N GLU A 90 0.09 -16.72 21.50
CA GLU A 90 1.06 -16.59 20.42
C GLU A 90 1.73 -15.20 20.44
N PRO A 91 3.03 -15.09 20.11
CA PRO A 91 3.73 -13.82 20.03
C PRO A 91 3.07 -12.85 19.06
N LEU A 92 2.99 -11.58 19.46
CA LEU A 92 2.54 -10.50 18.59
C LEU A 92 3.43 -10.38 17.34
N VAL A 93 2.79 -10.07 16.22
CA VAL A 93 3.47 -9.84 14.93
C VAL A 93 3.92 -8.38 14.85
N LEU A 94 5.19 -8.20 14.46
CA LEU A 94 5.80 -6.90 14.22
C LEU A 94 6.03 -6.71 12.72
N SER A 95 5.30 -5.76 12.11
CA SER A 95 5.48 -5.40 10.71
C SER A 95 5.80 -3.92 10.53
N ALA A 96 6.31 -3.57 9.35
CA ALA A 96 6.64 -2.19 8.97
C ALA A 96 6.09 -1.87 7.58
N ALA A 97 5.69 -0.61 7.37
CA ALA A 97 5.50 -0.07 6.02
C ALA A 97 6.81 0.60 5.57
N LEU A 98 7.26 0.30 4.36
CA LEU A 98 8.53 0.76 3.80
C LEU A 98 8.28 1.62 2.57
N GLU A 99 9.05 2.70 2.43
CA GLU A 99 9.03 3.56 1.24
C GLU A 99 9.58 2.81 0.02
N ALA A 100 9.04 3.13 -1.16
CA ALA A 100 9.51 2.55 -2.42
C ALA A 100 10.96 2.96 -2.75
N ASP A 101 11.32 4.22 -2.52
CA ASP A 101 12.71 4.67 -2.69
C ASP A 101 13.56 4.25 -1.50
N ILE A 102 14.64 3.53 -1.80
CA ILE A 102 15.55 3.06 -0.76
C ILE A 102 16.49 4.16 -0.25
N GLU A 103 16.79 5.18 -1.05
CA GLU A 103 17.77 6.19 -0.67
C GLU A 103 17.23 7.06 0.48
N ASP A 104 15.94 7.40 0.42
CA ASP A 104 15.23 8.00 1.56
C ASP A 104 15.27 7.06 2.76
N ALA A 105 14.91 5.78 2.58
CA ALA A 105 14.96 4.79 3.66
C ALA A 105 16.36 4.64 4.29
N LYS A 106 17.46 4.69 3.53
CA LYS A 106 18.83 4.60 4.06
C LYS A 106 19.23 5.79 4.93
N THR A 107 18.58 6.94 4.74
CA THR A 107 18.79 8.12 5.59
C THR A 107 18.34 7.84 7.03
N TYR A 108 17.28 7.03 7.18
CA TYR A 108 16.60 6.80 8.44
C TYR A 108 16.89 5.41 9.04
N TYR A 109 17.07 4.38 8.22
CA TYR A 109 17.08 2.98 8.64
C TYR A 109 18.39 2.26 8.33
N GLN A 110 18.80 1.40 9.26
CA GLN A 110 19.73 0.32 8.95
C GLN A 110 18.95 -0.86 8.36
N ILE A 111 18.85 -0.93 7.03
CA ILE A 111 17.99 -1.87 6.27
C ILE A 111 18.11 -3.31 6.77
N LYS A 112 19.33 -3.84 6.88
CA LYS A 112 19.59 -5.21 7.38
C LYS A 112 19.08 -5.44 8.80
N GLN A 113 19.16 -4.42 9.67
CA GLN A 113 18.69 -4.53 11.05
C GLN A 113 17.17 -4.50 11.11
N VAL A 114 16.51 -3.67 10.29
CA VAL A 114 15.04 -3.64 10.19
C VAL A 114 14.54 -5.01 9.74
N GLY A 115 15.13 -5.58 8.68
CA GLY A 115 14.76 -6.91 8.19
C GLY A 115 14.94 -8.05 9.21
N ARG A 116 15.94 -7.95 10.10
CA ARG A 116 16.10 -8.90 11.22
C ARG A 116 15.05 -8.72 12.31
N LEU A 117 14.58 -7.49 12.50
CA LEU A 117 13.64 -7.14 13.56
C LEU A 117 12.20 -7.52 13.22
N VAL A 118 11.72 -7.25 12.00
CA VAL A 118 10.32 -7.44 11.62
C VAL A 118 10.02 -8.90 11.25
N ASP A 119 8.76 -9.29 11.38
CA ASP A 119 8.25 -10.56 10.84
C ASP A 119 8.09 -10.45 9.32
N PHE A 120 7.52 -9.35 8.85
CA PHE A 120 7.49 -8.94 7.45
C PHE A 120 7.43 -7.42 7.32
N ALA A 121 7.67 -6.89 6.13
CA ALA A 121 7.46 -5.48 5.85
C ALA A 121 6.82 -5.27 4.48
N CYS A 122 5.88 -4.32 4.42
CA CYS A 122 5.11 -3.97 3.24
C CYS A 122 5.77 -2.78 2.53
N LEU A 123 6.37 -3.04 1.38
CA LEU A 123 6.91 -2.03 0.48
C LEU A 123 5.75 -1.29 -0.21
N MET A 124 5.59 0.00 0.09
CA MET A 124 4.55 0.87 -0.47
C MET A 124 4.90 1.23 -1.92
N ALA A 125 4.76 0.27 -2.83
CA ALA A 125 5.20 0.38 -4.21
C ALA A 125 4.15 1.08 -5.11
N TYR A 126 3.62 2.20 -4.62
CA TYR A 126 2.63 3.06 -5.23
C TYR A 126 2.96 4.52 -4.88
N ASP A 127 2.21 5.48 -5.46
CA ASP A 127 2.48 6.92 -5.32
C ASP A 127 3.91 7.32 -5.74
N MET A 128 4.46 6.59 -6.72
CA MET A 128 5.75 6.92 -7.35
C MET A 128 5.64 8.15 -8.26
N HIS A 129 4.41 8.41 -8.73
CA HIS A 129 4.07 9.58 -9.53
C HIS A 129 2.69 10.10 -9.14
N GLY A 130 2.50 11.41 -9.27
CA GLY A 130 1.24 12.09 -8.97
C GLY A 130 1.34 13.59 -9.25
N TYR A 131 0.26 14.30 -8.98
CA TYR A 131 0.11 15.72 -9.33
C TYR A 131 1.07 16.66 -8.58
N TRP A 132 1.69 16.20 -7.50
CA TRP A 132 2.74 16.94 -6.79
C TRP A 132 4.02 17.18 -7.63
N ASN A 133 4.17 16.51 -8.78
CA ASN A 133 5.24 16.79 -9.74
C ASN A 133 4.68 17.03 -11.16
N LEU A 134 4.20 18.25 -11.40
CA LEU A 134 3.64 18.66 -12.70
C LEU A 134 4.64 18.57 -13.87
N THR A 135 5.94 18.71 -13.59
CA THR A 135 6.97 18.70 -14.65
C THR A 135 7.17 17.31 -15.28
N ALA A 136 6.77 16.24 -14.60
CA ALA A 136 6.84 14.88 -15.13
C ALA A 136 5.68 14.56 -16.11
N GLY A 137 4.67 15.44 -16.17
CA GLY A 137 3.42 15.18 -16.90
C GLY A 137 2.60 14.05 -16.27
N ALA A 138 1.61 13.57 -17.02
CA ALA A 138 0.77 12.45 -16.60
C ALA A 138 1.60 11.15 -16.56
N GLN A 139 1.79 10.59 -15.36
CA GLN A 139 2.58 9.37 -15.17
C GLN A 139 1.83 8.40 -14.28
N HIS A 140 2.00 7.10 -14.55
CA HIS A 140 1.36 6.05 -13.79
C HIS A 140 2.01 5.91 -12.41
N HIS A 141 1.22 5.83 -11.34
CA HIS A 141 1.74 5.90 -9.96
C HIS A 141 2.33 4.60 -9.39
N SER A 142 2.03 3.44 -10.00
CA SER A 142 2.52 2.13 -9.56
C SER A 142 2.89 1.21 -10.75
N PRO A 143 3.80 1.60 -11.66
CA PRO A 143 4.12 0.76 -12.81
C PRO A 143 4.98 -0.45 -12.39
N LEU A 144 4.68 -1.65 -12.87
CA LEU A 144 5.47 -2.84 -12.53
C LEU A 144 6.91 -2.69 -13.04
N PHE A 145 7.03 -2.21 -14.28
CA PHE A 145 8.32 -1.96 -14.92
C PHE A 145 8.48 -0.50 -15.35
N PRO A 146 9.66 0.09 -15.12
CA PRO A 146 10.78 -0.44 -14.32
C PRO A 146 10.61 -0.29 -12.79
N GLU A 147 9.64 0.45 -12.29
CA GLU A 147 9.67 1.09 -10.97
C GLU A 147 9.53 0.10 -9.81
N ILE A 148 8.43 -0.66 -9.73
CA ILE A 148 8.26 -1.68 -8.67
C ILE A 148 9.42 -2.67 -8.69
N ARG A 149 9.81 -3.16 -9.88
CA ARG A 149 10.96 -4.07 -10.04
C ARG A 149 12.25 -3.47 -9.48
N SER A 150 12.53 -2.20 -9.79
CA SER A 150 13.76 -1.52 -9.37
C SER A 150 13.77 -1.28 -7.86
N SER A 151 12.63 -0.87 -7.30
CA SER A 151 12.45 -0.70 -5.85
C SER A 151 12.74 -2.02 -5.10
N ILE A 152 12.12 -3.12 -5.51
CA ILE A 152 12.36 -4.45 -4.92
C ILE A 152 13.84 -4.82 -4.99
N ARG A 153 14.47 -4.68 -6.17
CA ARG A 153 15.89 -5.02 -6.36
C ARG A 153 16.80 -4.20 -5.45
N SER A 154 16.52 -2.91 -5.31
CA SER A 154 17.27 -2.02 -4.43
C SER A 154 17.18 -2.46 -2.97
N TRP A 155 15.97 -2.79 -2.48
CA TRP A 155 15.76 -3.28 -1.11
C TRP A 155 16.48 -4.61 -0.83
N LEU A 156 16.43 -5.53 -1.78
CA LEU A 156 17.16 -6.80 -1.69
C LEU A 156 18.69 -6.58 -1.73
N ALA A 157 19.18 -5.70 -2.61
CA ALA A 157 20.60 -5.37 -2.71
C ALA A 157 21.16 -4.72 -1.43
N ALA A 158 20.35 -3.93 -0.72
CA ALA A 158 20.71 -3.41 0.59
C ALA A 158 20.67 -4.44 1.73
N GLY A 159 20.21 -5.66 1.44
CA GLY A 159 20.21 -6.81 2.35
C GLY A 159 18.93 -6.95 3.18
N PHE A 160 17.79 -6.44 2.70
CA PHE A 160 16.51 -6.79 3.28
C PHE A 160 16.17 -8.27 2.99
N PRO A 161 15.71 -9.06 3.98
CA PRO A 161 15.38 -10.47 3.78
C PRO A 161 14.22 -10.64 2.80
N LYS A 162 14.47 -11.42 1.76
CA LYS A 162 13.57 -11.66 0.64
C LYS A 162 12.23 -12.31 1.06
N ASP A 163 12.34 -13.28 1.96
CA ASP A 163 11.26 -14.03 2.60
C ASP A 163 10.41 -13.19 3.56
N LYS A 164 10.75 -11.91 3.76
CA LYS A 164 10.02 -10.97 4.61
C LYS A 164 9.51 -9.74 3.87
N LEU A 165 9.83 -9.59 2.59
CA LEU A 165 9.44 -8.43 1.79
C LEU A 165 8.07 -8.69 1.13
N VAL A 166 7.06 -7.95 1.56
CA VAL A 166 5.71 -7.94 1.00
C VAL A 166 5.59 -6.72 0.08
N VAL A 167 5.05 -6.88 -1.12
CA VAL A 167 4.84 -5.77 -2.06
C VAL A 167 3.42 -5.26 -1.94
N THR A 168 3.23 -3.98 -1.67
CA THR A 168 1.88 -3.40 -1.60
C THR A 168 1.47 -2.85 -2.96
N VAL A 169 0.27 -3.23 -3.42
CA VAL A 169 -0.37 -2.71 -4.64
C VAL A 169 -1.57 -1.85 -4.26
N SER A 170 -1.90 -0.87 -5.11
CA SER A 170 -2.95 0.11 -4.83
C SER A 170 -4.25 -0.24 -5.54
N ALA A 171 -5.39 -0.19 -4.84
CA ALA A 171 -6.75 -0.25 -5.41
C ALA A 171 -7.27 1.13 -5.83
N SER A 172 -6.37 2.10 -5.96
CA SER A 172 -6.68 3.47 -6.41
C SER A 172 -5.70 3.88 -7.49
N GLY A 173 -6.11 4.82 -8.33
CA GLY A 173 -5.24 5.50 -9.29
C GLY A 173 -4.93 6.94 -8.88
N ARG A 174 -3.84 7.48 -9.44
CA ARG A 174 -3.54 8.92 -9.38
C ARG A 174 -3.98 9.58 -10.67
N SER A 175 -4.78 10.63 -10.54
CA SER A 175 -5.43 11.32 -11.65
C SER A 175 -4.86 12.73 -11.89
N PHE A 176 -4.98 13.18 -13.13
CA PHE A 176 -4.46 14.44 -13.63
C PHE A 176 -5.48 15.09 -14.58
N THR A 177 -5.50 16.42 -14.61
CA THR A 177 -6.14 17.19 -15.67
C THR A 177 -5.09 17.52 -16.74
N LEU A 178 -5.26 17.03 -17.96
CA LEU A 178 -4.35 17.28 -19.09
C LEU A 178 -4.54 18.69 -19.67
N VAL A 179 -3.46 19.28 -20.19
CA VAL A 179 -3.52 20.58 -20.88
C VAL A 179 -4.29 20.49 -22.21
N SER A 180 -4.30 19.33 -22.85
CA SER A 180 -4.93 19.09 -24.15
C SER A 180 -5.44 17.65 -24.27
N ALA A 181 -6.16 17.37 -25.36
CA ALA A 181 -6.64 16.02 -25.64
C ALA A 181 -5.49 14.99 -25.63
N PRO A 182 -5.72 13.79 -25.08
CA PRO A 182 -4.68 12.78 -25.00
C PRO A 182 -4.32 12.22 -26.38
N VAL A 183 -3.03 12.15 -26.67
CA VAL A 183 -2.44 11.47 -27.82
C VAL A 183 -1.97 10.09 -27.37
N GLY A 184 -2.48 9.04 -28.02
CA GLY A 184 -2.18 7.66 -27.63
C GLY A 184 -2.60 7.39 -26.18
N SER A 185 -1.66 6.98 -25.33
CA SER A 185 -1.92 6.70 -23.91
C SER A 185 -1.87 7.92 -23.00
N GLY A 186 -1.52 9.11 -23.49
CA GLY A 186 -1.42 10.32 -22.67
C GLY A 186 -0.24 10.38 -21.70
N VAL A 187 0.56 9.32 -21.60
CA VAL A 187 1.73 9.25 -20.71
C VAL A 187 2.75 10.34 -21.08
N GLY A 188 3.19 11.10 -20.08
CA GLY A 188 4.14 12.19 -20.22
C GLY A 188 3.55 13.48 -20.77
N GLN A 189 2.24 13.54 -21.09
CA GLN A 189 1.64 14.78 -21.54
C GLN A 189 1.60 15.84 -20.44
N PRO A 190 1.71 17.13 -20.81
CA PRO A 190 1.59 18.24 -19.85
C PRO A 190 0.26 18.21 -19.10
N VAL A 191 0.33 18.50 -17.81
CA VAL A 191 -0.80 18.51 -16.87
C VAL A 191 -1.01 19.91 -16.30
N GLN A 192 -2.27 20.25 -16.04
CA GLN A 192 -2.66 21.47 -15.34
C GLN A 192 -2.53 21.30 -13.82
N GLY A 193 -2.76 20.09 -13.32
CA GLY A 193 -2.85 19.80 -11.89
C GLY A 193 -3.40 18.41 -11.62
N ALA A 194 -3.89 18.24 -10.39
CA ALA A 194 -4.69 17.08 -10.00
C ALA A 194 -5.88 16.88 -10.95
N GLY A 195 -6.28 15.61 -11.10
CA GLY A 195 -7.55 15.28 -11.71
C GLY A 195 -8.72 15.68 -10.80
N ARG A 196 -9.93 15.53 -11.34
CA ARG A 196 -11.17 15.84 -10.60
C ARG A 196 -11.23 15.13 -9.25
N VAL A 197 -11.97 15.73 -8.32
CA VAL A 197 -12.31 15.11 -7.04
C VAL A 197 -13.15 13.87 -7.30
N GLY A 198 -12.77 12.75 -6.70
CA GLY A 198 -13.56 11.53 -6.73
C GLY A 198 -14.85 11.67 -5.92
N ASP A 199 -15.96 11.16 -6.47
CA ASP A 199 -17.28 11.25 -5.87
C ASP A 199 -17.42 10.40 -4.59
N ARG A 200 -16.66 9.29 -4.48
CA ARG A 200 -16.50 8.44 -3.28
C ARG A 200 -15.30 8.84 -2.43
N THR A 201 -14.14 9.00 -3.05
CA THR A 201 -12.88 9.26 -2.30
C THR A 201 -12.84 10.66 -1.69
N GLY A 202 -13.49 11.64 -2.32
CA GLY A 202 -13.51 13.03 -1.88
C GLY A 202 -12.14 13.73 -1.96
N GLU A 203 -11.18 13.14 -2.68
CA GLU A 203 -9.80 13.63 -2.81
C GLU A 203 -9.53 14.04 -4.28
N GLU A 204 -8.90 15.21 -4.46
CA GLU A 204 -8.41 15.63 -5.77
C GLU A 204 -7.20 14.77 -6.21
N GLY A 205 -7.13 14.41 -7.48
CA GLY A 205 -5.99 13.63 -7.98
C GLY A 205 -5.93 12.17 -7.49
N LEU A 206 -6.97 11.67 -6.84
CA LEU A 206 -7.14 10.28 -6.42
C LEU A 206 -8.50 9.78 -6.89
N LEU A 207 -8.54 8.57 -7.45
CA LEU A 207 -9.78 7.85 -7.73
C LEU A 207 -9.65 6.41 -7.22
N ASP A 208 -10.68 5.88 -6.56
CA ASP A 208 -10.78 4.46 -6.24
C ASP A 208 -11.11 3.62 -7.49
N TYR A 209 -10.92 2.30 -7.40
CA TYR A 209 -11.14 1.41 -8.53
C TYR A 209 -12.59 1.44 -9.02
N GLY A 210 -13.56 1.55 -8.11
CA GLY A 210 -14.96 1.68 -8.45
C GLY A 210 -15.22 2.94 -9.29
N GLU A 211 -14.63 4.08 -8.93
CA GLU A 211 -14.86 5.36 -9.62
C GLU A 211 -14.32 5.27 -11.05
N ILE A 212 -13.15 4.65 -11.18
CA ILE A 212 -12.51 4.46 -12.48
C ILE A 212 -13.34 3.50 -13.34
N CYS A 213 -13.85 2.40 -12.77
CA CYS A 213 -14.64 1.44 -13.52
C CYS A 213 -15.96 2.04 -13.99
N GLU A 214 -16.63 2.89 -13.20
CA GLU A 214 -17.87 3.57 -13.61
C GLU A 214 -17.65 4.46 -14.84
N TYR A 215 -16.53 5.17 -14.92
CA TYR A 215 -16.20 5.97 -16.10
C TYR A 215 -15.93 5.10 -17.34
N LEU A 216 -15.35 3.91 -17.14
CA LEU A 216 -15.11 2.96 -18.22
C LEU A 216 -16.42 2.30 -18.69
N ASP A 217 -17.27 1.86 -17.77
CA ASP A 217 -18.54 1.18 -18.07
C ASP A 217 -19.57 2.13 -18.70
N SER A 218 -19.55 3.41 -18.30
CA SER A 218 -20.36 4.46 -18.93
C SER A 218 -19.87 4.85 -20.34
N ASN A 219 -18.75 4.28 -20.82
CA ASN A 219 -18.07 4.63 -22.07
C ASN A 219 -17.72 6.12 -22.17
N THR A 220 -17.60 6.82 -21.03
CA THR A 220 -17.16 8.22 -21.00
C THR A 220 -15.64 8.30 -21.07
N TRP A 221 -14.96 7.31 -20.51
CA TRP A 221 -13.51 7.18 -20.54
C TRP A 221 -13.10 5.95 -21.34
N ARG A 222 -11.91 6.00 -21.95
CA ARG A 222 -11.28 4.86 -22.61
C ARG A 222 -10.13 4.31 -21.79
N ARG A 223 -9.99 3.00 -21.76
CA ARG A 223 -8.83 2.28 -21.22
C ARG A 223 -7.75 2.13 -22.28
N GLU A 224 -6.50 2.34 -21.90
CA GLU A 224 -5.32 2.01 -22.70
C GLU A 224 -4.36 1.17 -21.87
N TRP A 225 -3.79 0.12 -22.46
CA TRP A 225 -2.79 -0.72 -21.80
C TRP A 225 -1.38 -0.25 -22.13
N LEU A 226 -0.51 -0.15 -21.12
CA LEU A 226 0.91 0.18 -21.29
C LEU A 226 1.74 -1.12 -21.25
N PRO A 227 2.12 -1.71 -22.40
CA PRO A 227 2.77 -3.02 -22.44
C PRO A 227 4.17 -3.01 -21.80
N ASP A 228 4.92 -1.92 -21.97
CA ASP A 228 6.25 -1.71 -21.40
C ASP A 228 6.22 -1.54 -19.87
N ARG A 229 5.10 -1.06 -19.33
CA ARG A 229 4.91 -0.82 -17.89
C ARG A 229 4.09 -1.89 -17.17
N SER A 230 3.37 -2.72 -17.93
CA SER A 230 2.44 -3.75 -17.45
C SER A 230 1.32 -3.22 -16.54
N VAL A 231 0.74 -2.08 -16.91
CA VAL A 231 -0.36 -1.41 -16.19
C VAL A 231 -1.28 -0.67 -17.17
N PRO A 232 -2.56 -0.44 -16.81
CA PRO A 232 -3.48 0.35 -17.62
C PRO A 232 -3.43 1.84 -17.28
N VAL A 233 -4.04 2.64 -18.13
CA VAL A 233 -4.45 4.03 -17.87
C VAL A 233 -5.87 4.22 -18.39
N ALA A 234 -6.59 5.18 -17.83
CA ALA A 234 -7.92 5.56 -18.33
C ALA A 234 -7.99 7.07 -18.54
N MET A 235 -8.74 7.50 -19.54
CA MET A 235 -8.85 8.92 -19.88
C MET A 235 -10.15 9.25 -20.60
N GLY A 236 -10.67 10.45 -20.38
CA GLY A 236 -11.89 10.93 -21.00
C GLY A 236 -12.03 12.44 -20.87
N ASN A 237 -12.98 13.02 -21.58
CA ASN A 237 -13.28 14.45 -21.45
C ASN A 237 -14.49 14.63 -20.54
N SER A 238 -14.41 15.55 -19.58
CA SER A 238 -15.51 15.93 -18.71
C SER A 238 -15.70 17.45 -18.71
N SER A 239 -16.60 17.96 -17.85
CA SER A 239 -16.70 19.38 -17.55
C SER A 239 -15.40 19.96 -16.98
N ASP A 240 -14.56 19.12 -16.39
CA ASP A 240 -13.25 19.47 -15.81
C ASP A 240 -12.12 19.36 -16.84
N GLY A 241 -12.47 19.20 -18.12
CA GLY A 241 -11.52 19.04 -19.23
C GLY A 241 -11.06 17.59 -19.43
N TRP A 242 -9.90 17.43 -20.04
CA TRP A 242 -9.33 16.12 -20.34
C TRP A 242 -8.74 15.48 -19.09
N GLN A 243 -9.42 14.47 -18.57
CA GLN A 243 -9.02 13.72 -17.40
C GLN A 243 -8.19 12.50 -17.80
N TRP A 244 -7.19 12.18 -16.97
CA TRP A 244 -6.31 11.03 -17.14
C TRP A 244 -6.03 10.40 -15.78
N VAL A 245 -6.06 9.08 -15.68
CA VAL A 245 -5.72 8.34 -14.45
C VAL A 245 -4.80 7.17 -14.78
N GLY A 246 -3.72 7.05 -14.01
CA GLY A 246 -2.90 5.85 -13.96
C GLY A 246 -3.33 5.01 -12.78
N TYR A 247 -3.82 3.80 -13.03
CA TYR A 247 -4.48 2.94 -12.06
C TYR A 247 -4.16 1.48 -12.31
N ASP A 248 -4.58 0.61 -11.40
CA ASP A 248 -4.44 -0.82 -11.56
C ASP A 248 -5.81 -1.51 -11.71
N ASP A 249 -5.83 -2.60 -12.48
CA ASP A 249 -7.00 -3.43 -12.73
C ASP A 249 -6.69 -4.91 -12.49
N PRO A 250 -7.65 -5.85 -12.64
CA PRO A 250 -7.39 -7.28 -12.49
C PRO A 250 -6.25 -7.81 -13.38
N GLU A 251 -6.02 -7.24 -14.56
CA GLU A 251 -4.92 -7.65 -15.43
C GLU A 251 -3.56 -7.28 -14.82
N SER A 252 -3.39 -6.01 -14.40
CA SER A 252 -2.13 -5.56 -13.80
C SER A 252 -1.89 -6.17 -12.41
N PHE A 253 -2.94 -6.33 -11.59
CA PHE A 253 -2.87 -7.05 -10.31
C PHE A 253 -2.40 -8.48 -10.50
N SER A 254 -2.93 -9.18 -11.51
CA SER A 254 -2.50 -10.54 -11.81
C SER A 254 -1.01 -10.58 -12.17
N ARG A 255 -0.54 -9.66 -13.02
CA ARG A 255 0.87 -9.58 -13.43
C ARG A 255 1.80 -9.24 -12.25
N LYS A 256 1.40 -8.31 -11.38
CA LYS A 256 2.16 -7.96 -10.18
C LYS A 256 2.24 -9.12 -9.19
N ALA A 257 1.14 -9.82 -8.94
CA ALA A 257 1.13 -11.00 -8.06
C ALA A 257 1.99 -12.14 -8.61
N GLN A 258 1.92 -12.40 -9.92
CA GLN A 258 2.81 -13.36 -10.59
C GLN A 258 4.27 -12.94 -10.46
N PHE A 259 4.59 -11.67 -10.68
CA PHE A 259 5.95 -11.17 -10.53
C PHE A 259 6.48 -11.41 -9.10
N VAL A 260 5.72 -11.04 -8.07
CA VAL A 260 6.05 -11.28 -6.66
C VAL A 260 6.31 -12.76 -6.36
N ARG A 261 5.50 -13.67 -6.94
CA ARG A 261 5.72 -15.12 -6.83
C ARG A 261 6.98 -15.59 -7.54
N THR A 262 7.21 -15.15 -8.78
CA THR A 262 8.41 -15.53 -9.55
C THR A 262 9.69 -15.01 -8.89
N GLU A 263 9.59 -13.85 -8.25
CA GLU A 263 10.63 -13.28 -7.43
C GLU A 263 10.68 -13.91 -6.03
N ASN A 264 9.92 -14.95 -5.68
CA ASN A 264 9.94 -15.61 -4.35
C ASN A 264 9.94 -14.62 -3.15
N LEU A 265 9.12 -13.58 -3.23
CA LEU A 265 8.93 -12.62 -2.14
C LEU A 265 7.89 -13.13 -1.13
N ALA A 266 7.76 -12.45 0.01
CA ALA A 266 6.89 -12.90 1.11
C ALA A 266 5.40 -12.85 0.78
N GLY A 267 4.98 -11.96 -0.12
CA GLY A 267 3.59 -11.85 -0.55
C GLY A 267 3.21 -10.49 -1.12
N VAL A 268 1.90 -10.25 -1.23
CA VAL A 268 1.31 -8.99 -1.68
C VAL A 268 0.41 -8.42 -0.58
N ALA A 269 0.44 -7.10 -0.39
CA ALA A 269 -0.54 -6.37 0.41
C ALA A 269 -1.39 -5.47 -0.50
N LEU A 270 -2.61 -5.16 -0.07
CA LEU A 270 -3.54 -4.27 -0.79
C LEU A 270 -3.69 -2.95 -0.05
N TRP A 271 -3.58 -1.84 -0.77
CA TRP A 271 -3.85 -0.49 -0.30
C TRP A 271 -4.93 0.17 -1.16
N THR A 272 -6.18 0.27 -0.74
CA THR A 272 -6.78 -0.28 0.47
C THR A 272 -8.00 -1.12 0.10
N LEU A 273 -8.63 -1.75 1.08
CA LEU A 273 -9.78 -2.61 0.83
C LEU A 273 -10.97 -1.77 0.36
N GLU A 274 -11.23 -0.66 1.01
CA GLU A 274 -12.35 0.24 0.71
C GLU A 274 -12.31 0.86 -0.69
N HIS A 275 -11.16 0.83 -1.37
CA HIS A 275 -11.02 1.34 -2.73
C HIS A 275 -11.18 0.25 -3.81
N ASP A 276 -11.34 -1.02 -3.42
CA ASP A 276 -11.74 -2.09 -4.35
C ASP A 276 -13.26 -2.00 -4.62
N ASP A 277 -13.73 -2.63 -5.68
CA ASP A 277 -15.18 -2.76 -5.96
C ASP A 277 -15.79 -3.86 -5.08
N PHE A 278 -15.95 -3.55 -3.80
CA PHE A 278 -16.44 -4.50 -2.81
C PHE A 278 -17.91 -4.90 -2.98
N ASN A 279 -18.68 -4.12 -3.76
CA ASN A 279 -20.10 -4.38 -4.05
C ASN A 279 -20.34 -5.07 -5.41
N GLY A 280 -19.30 -5.20 -6.26
CA GLY A 280 -19.43 -5.80 -7.58
C GLY A 280 -20.15 -4.90 -8.59
N GLU A 281 -20.09 -3.58 -8.40
CA GLU A 281 -20.73 -2.56 -9.24
C GLU A 281 -20.11 -2.50 -10.65
N CYS A 282 -18.84 -2.86 -10.80
CA CYS A 282 -18.09 -2.88 -12.07
C CYS A 282 -18.38 -4.12 -12.94
N GLY A 283 -19.35 -4.96 -12.58
CA GLY A 283 -19.68 -6.19 -13.32
C GLY A 283 -18.61 -7.31 -13.26
N GLN A 284 -17.57 -7.15 -12.43
CA GLN A 284 -16.50 -8.14 -12.22
C GLN A 284 -16.72 -9.01 -10.96
N GLY A 285 -17.85 -8.78 -10.28
CA GLY A 285 -18.21 -9.37 -9.00
C GLY A 285 -17.38 -8.81 -7.83
N ASP A 286 -17.81 -9.08 -6.61
CA ASP A 286 -17.31 -8.45 -5.39
C ASP A 286 -15.80 -8.62 -5.17
N TRP A 287 -15.10 -7.55 -4.81
CA TRP A 287 -13.67 -7.55 -4.52
C TRP A 287 -12.79 -8.05 -5.69
N PRO A 288 -12.98 -7.53 -6.92
CA PRO A 288 -12.31 -8.07 -8.10
C PRO A 288 -10.78 -7.98 -7.99
N LEU A 289 -10.25 -6.92 -7.39
CA LEU A 289 -8.81 -6.75 -7.22
C LEU A 289 -8.26 -7.71 -6.14
N LEU A 290 -8.87 -7.74 -4.95
CA LEU A 290 -8.45 -8.64 -3.87
C LEU A 290 -8.54 -10.12 -4.28
N ARG A 291 -9.63 -10.50 -4.96
CA ARG A 291 -9.84 -11.86 -5.47
C ARG A 291 -8.74 -12.25 -6.46
N THR A 292 -8.38 -11.33 -7.36
CA THR A 292 -7.28 -11.52 -8.31
C THR A 292 -5.97 -11.83 -7.58
N LEU A 293 -5.62 -11.07 -6.54
CA LEU A 293 -4.43 -11.36 -5.73
C LEU A 293 -4.52 -12.73 -5.07
N TRP A 294 -5.67 -13.06 -4.47
CA TRP A 294 -5.85 -14.33 -3.79
C TRP A 294 -5.69 -15.52 -4.73
N GLU A 295 -6.27 -15.47 -5.93
CA GLU A 295 -6.18 -16.54 -6.93
C GLU A 295 -4.75 -16.71 -7.46
N GLN A 296 -4.04 -15.60 -7.70
CA GLN A 296 -2.66 -15.67 -8.14
C GLN A 296 -1.73 -16.17 -7.04
N LEU A 297 -2.00 -15.89 -5.77
CA LEU A 297 -1.19 -16.37 -4.64
C LEU A 297 -1.56 -17.78 -4.18
N ASN A 298 -2.76 -18.28 -4.50
CA ASN A 298 -3.26 -19.61 -4.13
C ASN A 298 -3.75 -20.39 -5.37
N PRO A 299 -2.86 -20.80 -6.28
CA PRO A 299 -3.27 -21.46 -7.52
C PRO A 299 -3.94 -22.83 -7.30
N SER A 300 -3.70 -23.49 -6.17
CA SER A 300 -4.29 -24.80 -5.83
C SER A 300 -5.77 -24.71 -5.41
N THR A 301 -6.27 -23.53 -5.05
CA THR A 301 -7.66 -23.33 -4.58
C THR A 301 -8.61 -22.85 -5.68
N ARG A 302 -8.11 -22.62 -6.92
CA ARG A 302 -8.92 -22.25 -8.10
C ARG A 302 -10.08 -23.20 -8.37
N SER A 303 -9.96 -24.48 -7.99
CA SER A 303 -11.00 -25.49 -8.22
C SER A 303 -12.28 -25.28 -7.39
N VAL A 304 -12.26 -24.57 -6.27
CA VAL A 304 -13.42 -24.51 -5.35
C VAL A 304 -14.38 -23.37 -5.66
N TRP A 305 -13.88 -22.24 -6.16
CA TRP A 305 -14.71 -21.04 -6.41
C TRP A 305 -15.31 -21.00 -7.82
N GLN A 306 -14.61 -21.48 -8.85
CA GLN A 306 -15.20 -21.66 -10.19
C GLN A 306 -16.44 -22.58 -10.15
N LEU A 307 -16.37 -23.67 -9.38
CA LEU A 307 -17.50 -24.59 -9.18
C LEU A 307 -18.71 -23.96 -8.47
N LYS A 308 -18.54 -22.89 -7.69
CA LYS A 308 -19.65 -22.18 -7.03
C LYS A 308 -20.29 -21.13 -7.93
N LEU A 309 -19.54 -20.52 -8.84
CA LEU A 309 -20.04 -19.52 -9.79
C LEU A 309 -20.79 -20.17 -10.96
N GLU A 310 -20.31 -21.31 -11.45
CA GLU A 310 -21.00 -22.10 -12.49
C GLU A 310 -22.33 -22.69 -11.99
N LYS A 311 -22.46 -22.95 -10.68
CA LYS A 311 -23.70 -23.39 -10.05
C LYS A 311 -24.72 -22.28 -9.77
N LYS A 312 -24.35 -21.01 -9.91
CA LYS A 312 -25.27 -19.86 -9.80
C LYS A 312 -25.84 -19.42 -11.15
N THR A 313 -25.28 -19.90 -12.25
CA THR A 313 -25.68 -19.59 -13.63
C THR A 313 -26.43 -20.75 -14.33
N THR A 314 -26.83 -21.77 -13.57
CA THR A 314 -27.73 -22.87 -13.99
C THR A 314 -28.98 -22.87 -13.14
#